data_AF-A0A9X0SL65-F1
#
_entry.id   AF-A0A9X0SL65-F1
#
_cell.length_a   1.000
_cell.length_b   1.000
_cell.length_c   1.000
_cell.angle_alpha   90.00
_cell.angle_beta   90.00
_cell.angle_gamma   90.00
#
_symmetry.space_group_name_H-M   'P 1'
#
loop_
_entity.id
_entity.type
_entity.pdbx_description
1 polymer ?
#
loop_
_entity_poly.entity_id
_entity_poly.type
_entity_poly.pdbx_seq_one_letter_code
_entity_poly.pdbx_strand_id
1 'polypeptide(L)'
;MMKVFKMNDCDWVCAETEEQAKEYYKKECGFDDDEVNEYFEGEVSLNTMMHVDADDLPEEELTKCQQMTKYGDTLLVLKPFKWVIEHENITSPCVIASTEY
;
A
#
# COMPACT_ATOMS: atom_id res chain seq x y z
N MET A 1 5.07 -13.98 -6.03
CA MET A 1 5.58 -12.60 -6.25
C MET A 1 4.49 -11.68 -5.76
N MET A 2 4.85 -10.73 -4.89
CA MET A 2 3.87 -9.80 -4.33
C MET A 2 3.28 -8.90 -5.42
N LYS A 3 1.96 -8.77 -5.37
CA LYS A 3 1.12 -7.87 -6.15
C LYS A 3 0.43 -6.91 -5.18
N VAL A 4 -0.23 -5.89 -5.73
CA VAL A 4 -1.06 -4.98 -4.94
C VAL A 4 -2.46 -4.97 -5.53
N PHE A 5 -3.45 -5.09 -4.67
CA PHE A 5 -4.86 -5.10 -5.02
C PHE A 5 -5.55 -3.94 -4.31
N LYS A 6 -6.34 -3.17 -5.05
CA LYS A 6 -7.14 -2.08 -4.49
C LYS A 6 -8.48 -2.66 -4.03
N MET A 7 -8.70 -2.64 -2.72
CA MET A 7 -9.79 -3.35 -2.06
C MET A 7 -11.09 -2.55 -2.05
N ASN A 8 -10.97 -1.24 -1.91
CA ASN A 8 -12.05 -0.27 -1.98
C ASN A 8 -11.47 1.08 -2.43
N ASP A 9 -12.20 2.18 -2.24
CA ASP A 9 -11.75 3.52 -2.60
C ASP A 9 -10.54 4.02 -1.77
N CYS A 10 -10.29 3.42 -0.61
CA CYS A 10 -9.31 3.89 0.36
C CYS A 10 -8.13 2.94 0.64
N ASP A 11 -8.24 1.63 0.36
CA ASP A 11 -7.29 0.63 0.84
C ASP A 11 -6.65 -0.19 -0.27
N TRP A 12 -5.36 -0.47 -0.07
CA TRP A 12 -4.54 -1.31 -0.92
C TRP A 12 -3.92 -2.43 -0.10
N VAL A 13 -4.10 -3.67 -0.56
CA VAL A 13 -3.53 -4.86 0.06
C VAL A 13 -2.44 -5.44 -0.82
N CYS A 14 -1.28 -5.67 -0.23
CA CYS A 14 -0.21 -6.42 -0.87
C CYS A 14 -0.39 -7.91 -0.60
N ALA A 15 -0.43 -8.75 -1.65
CA ALA A 15 -0.56 -10.22 -1.53
C ALA A 15 -0.03 -10.92 -2.78
N GLU A 16 0.12 -12.25 -2.78
CA GLU A 16 0.55 -12.96 -4.00
C GLU A 16 -0.60 -13.22 -4.99
N THR A 17 -1.83 -13.34 -4.48
CA THR A 17 -3.04 -13.56 -5.29
C THR A 17 -4.19 -12.69 -4.81
N GLU A 18 -5.19 -12.52 -5.66
CA GLU A 18 -6.42 -11.79 -5.33
C GLU A 18 -7.16 -12.46 -4.15
N GLU A 19 -7.23 -13.79 -4.15
CA GLU A 19 -7.87 -14.55 -3.09
C GLU A 19 -7.20 -14.30 -1.73
N GLN A 20 -5.86 -14.29 -1.70
CA GLN A 20 -5.12 -13.97 -0.48
C GLN A 20 -5.39 -12.53 -0.01
N ALA A 21 -5.47 -11.57 -0.93
CA ALA A 21 -5.78 -10.18 -0.58
C ALA A 21 -7.18 -10.05 0.03
N LYS A 22 -8.18 -10.67 -0.60
CA LYS A 22 -9.57 -10.68 -0.12
C LYS A 22 -9.71 -11.41 1.22
N GLU A 23 -9.10 -12.58 1.37
CA GLU A 23 -9.13 -13.33 2.64
C GLU A 23 -8.47 -12.57 3.79
N TYR A 24 -7.33 -11.93 3.52
CA TYR A 24 -6.67 -11.07 4.50
C TYR A 24 -7.56 -9.89 4.89
N TYR A 25 -8.07 -9.15 3.92
CA TYR A 25 -8.84 -7.93 4.16
C TYR A 25 -10.16 -8.20 4.90
N LYS A 26 -10.90 -9.27 4.54
CA LYS A 26 -12.09 -9.72 5.29
C LYS A 26 -11.76 -10.01 6.75
N LYS A 27 -10.67 -10.72 7.00
CA LYS A 27 -10.26 -11.11 8.35
C LYS A 27 -9.82 -9.91 9.19
N GLU A 28 -9.07 -8.99 8.59
CA GLU A 28 -8.50 -7.84 9.29
C GLU A 28 -9.56 -6.76 9.58
N CYS A 29 -10.40 -6.45 8.60
CA CYS A 29 -11.38 -5.37 8.68
C CYS A 29 -12.79 -5.83 9.12
N GLY A 30 -13.06 -7.13 9.10
CA GLY A 30 -14.34 -7.71 9.53
C GLY A 30 -15.46 -7.67 8.48
N PHE A 31 -15.12 -7.48 7.21
CA PHE A 31 -16.08 -7.50 6.10
C PHE A 31 -16.44 -8.92 5.65
N ASP A 32 -17.64 -9.07 5.08
CA ASP A 32 -18.06 -10.30 4.42
C ASP A 32 -17.66 -10.35 2.93
N ASP A 33 -17.99 -11.46 2.26
CA ASP A 33 -17.68 -11.66 0.85
C ASP A 33 -18.43 -10.69 -0.07
N ASP A 34 -19.68 -10.35 0.25
CA ASP A 34 -20.49 -9.48 -0.60
C ASP A 34 -19.95 -8.04 -0.51
N GLU A 35 -19.63 -7.57 0.70
CA GLU A 35 -19.03 -6.26 0.95
C GLU A 35 -17.67 -6.11 0.25
N VAL A 36 -16.77 -7.08 0.39
CA VAL A 36 -15.45 -7.01 -0.26
C VAL A 36 -15.57 -7.05 -1.77
N ASN A 37 -16.44 -7.89 -2.33
CA ASN A 37 -16.58 -7.99 -3.78
C ASN A 37 -17.29 -6.79 -4.41
N GLU A 38 -18.14 -6.06 -3.66
CA GLU A 38 -18.82 -4.86 -4.15
C GLU A 38 -17.84 -3.72 -4.45
N TYR A 39 -16.85 -3.51 -3.58
CA TYR A 39 -15.92 -2.36 -3.69
C TYR A 39 -14.56 -2.71 -4.32
N PHE A 40 -14.30 -4.00 -4.59
CA PHE A 40 -13.02 -4.45 -5.13
C PHE A 40 -12.72 -3.87 -6.51
N GLU A 41 -11.60 -3.16 -6.63
CA GLU A 41 -11.18 -2.52 -7.88
C GLU A 41 -10.16 -3.33 -8.69
N GLY A 42 -9.53 -4.35 -8.09
CA GLY A 42 -8.62 -5.26 -8.79
C GLY A 42 -7.12 -5.03 -8.53
N GLU A 43 -6.30 -5.76 -9.28
CA GLU A 43 -4.83 -5.62 -9.26
C GLU A 43 -4.40 -4.26 -9.83
N VAL A 44 -3.48 -3.59 -9.15
CA VAL A 44 -2.89 -2.32 -9.60
C VAL A 44 -1.41 -2.46 -9.93
N SER A 45 -0.89 -1.53 -10.73
CA SER A 45 0.52 -1.51 -11.12
C SER A 45 1.43 -1.32 -9.90
N LEU A 46 2.53 -2.08 -9.83
CA LEU A 46 3.57 -1.86 -8.82
C LEU A 46 4.32 -0.52 -8.99
N ASN A 47 4.14 0.17 -10.12
CA ASN A 47 4.62 1.54 -10.32
C ASN A 47 3.65 2.61 -9.78
N THR A 48 2.49 2.21 -9.25
CA THR A 48 1.57 3.12 -8.56
C THR A 48 2.27 3.67 -7.32
N MET A 49 2.13 4.98 -7.10
CA MET A 49 2.84 5.69 -6.04
C MET A 49 1.99 5.77 -4.78
N MET A 50 2.64 5.66 -3.63
CA MET A 50 2.06 5.93 -2.31
C MET A 50 2.93 6.93 -1.54
N HIS A 51 2.35 7.57 -0.53
CA HIS A 51 3.10 8.42 0.39
C HIS A 51 3.77 7.56 1.47
N VAL A 52 5.03 7.85 1.73
CA VAL A 52 5.82 7.28 2.83
C VAL A 52 6.35 8.45 3.67
N ASP A 53 6.40 8.31 4.98
CA ASP A 53 7.01 9.32 5.84
C ASP A 53 8.50 9.45 5.50
N ALA A 54 8.98 10.69 5.32
CA ALA A 54 10.39 10.94 5.09
C ALA A 54 11.25 10.45 6.28
N ASP A 55 10.71 10.48 7.49
CA ASP A 55 11.42 10.04 8.69
C ASP A 55 11.62 8.50 8.73
N ASP A 56 10.82 7.74 7.97
CA ASP A 56 10.95 6.29 7.83
C ASP A 56 11.96 5.89 6.74
N LEU A 57 12.44 6.84 5.94
CA LEU A 57 13.38 6.56 4.86
C LEU A 57 14.83 6.46 5.37
N PRO A 58 15.64 5.55 4.81
CA PRO A 58 17.08 5.52 5.10
C PRO A 58 17.76 6.80 4.61
N GLU A 59 18.83 7.23 5.29
CA GLU A 59 19.54 8.48 4.98
C GLU A 59 19.97 8.59 3.50
N GLU A 60 20.37 7.48 2.89
CA GLU A 60 20.76 7.44 1.48
C GLU A 60 19.62 7.87 0.54
N GLU A 61 18.38 7.54 0.87
CA GLU A 61 17.21 7.99 0.10
C GLU A 61 17.00 9.49 0.27
N LEU A 62 17.14 10.03 1.49
CA LEU A 62 16.96 11.46 1.78
C LEU A 62 17.89 12.38 0.99
N THR A 63 19.04 11.88 0.53
CA THR A 63 19.99 12.65 -0.30
C THR A 63 19.63 12.70 -1.79
N LYS A 64 18.62 11.93 -2.23
CA LYS A 64 18.20 11.88 -3.64
C LYS A 64 17.21 13.00 -3.96
N CYS A 65 17.16 13.39 -5.23
CA CYS A 65 16.10 14.28 -5.74
C CYS A 65 14.81 13.47 -5.90
N GLN A 66 13.74 13.87 -5.23
CA GLN A 66 12.45 13.15 -5.20
C GLN A 66 11.30 14.11 -4.94
N GLN A 67 10.08 13.68 -5.26
CA GLN A 67 8.87 14.45 -5.00
C GLN A 67 8.48 14.32 -3.53
N MET A 68 8.41 15.45 -2.85
CA MET A 68 8.03 15.54 -1.44
C MET A 68 6.87 16.51 -1.27
N THR A 69 5.95 16.18 -0.37
CA THR A 69 4.77 16.99 -0.06
C THR A 69 4.68 17.11 1.46
N LYS A 70 4.46 18.32 1.97
CA LYS A 70 4.21 18.54 3.39
C LYS A 70 2.72 18.36 3.69
N TYR A 71 2.39 17.54 4.68
CA TYR A 71 1.03 17.34 5.18
C TYR A 71 1.02 17.49 6.71
N GLY A 72 0.41 18.57 7.21
CA GLY A 72 0.54 18.95 8.62
C GLY A 72 2.00 19.20 9.00
N ASP A 73 2.48 18.47 10.01
CA ASP A 73 3.87 18.49 10.46
C ASP A 73 4.73 17.37 9.84
N THR A 74 4.13 16.49 9.02
CA THR A 74 4.82 15.38 8.37
C THR A 74 5.30 15.76 6.97
N LEU A 75 6.51 15.31 6.61
CA LEU A 75 7.03 15.40 5.26
C LEU A 75 6.87 14.05 4.58
N LEU A 76 6.03 14.00 3.56
CA LEU A 76 5.73 12.76 2.83
C LEU A 76 6.53 12.70 1.53
N VAL A 77 6.99 11.50 1.16
CA VAL A 77 7.72 11.23 -0.08
C VAL A 77 6.93 10.21 -0.90
N LEU A 78 6.86 10.43 -2.23
CA LEU A 78 6.22 9.47 -3.12
C LEU A 78 7.17 8.31 -3.45
N LYS A 79 6.73 7.07 -3.18
CA LYS A 79 7.42 5.83 -3.54
C LYS A 79 6.50 4.88 -4.30
N PRO A 80 6.98 4.17 -5.33
CA PRO A 80 6.19 3.15 -5.98
C PRO A 80 6.00 1.95 -5.03
N PHE A 81 4.86 1.26 -5.10
CA PHE A 81 4.61 0.05 -4.30
C PHE A 81 5.75 -0.97 -4.42
N LYS A 82 6.34 -1.11 -5.61
CA LYS A 82 7.51 -1.97 -5.81
C LYS A 82 8.63 -1.68 -4.83
N TRP A 83 8.98 -0.40 -4.67
CA TRP A 83 10.06 0.03 -3.78
C TRP A 83 9.72 -0.28 -2.33
N VAL A 84 8.48 -0.02 -1.90
CA VAL A 84 8.02 -0.26 -0.53
C VAL A 84 8.07 -1.76 -0.20
N ILE A 85 7.57 -2.62 -1.09
CA ILE A 85 7.60 -4.08 -0.92
C ILE A 85 9.04 -4.59 -0.74
N GLU A 86 9.95 -4.11 -1.58
CA GLU A 86 11.37 -4.50 -1.54
C GLU A 86 12.08 -3.94 -0.29
N HIS A 87 11.76 -2.71 0.11
CA HIS A 87 12.38 -2.02 1.24
C HIS A 87 11.96 -2.61 2.59
N GLU A 88 10.66 -2.81 2.78
CA GLU A 88 10.07 -3.39 3.99
C GLU A 88 10.20 -4.92 4.03
N ASN A 89 10.74 -5.53 2.97
CA ASN A 89 10.88 -6.99 2.81
C ASN A 89 9.54 -7.71 3.08
N ILE A 90 8.47 -7.25 2.44
CA ILE A 90 7.11 -7.77 2.65
C ILE A 90 7.01 -9.19 2.09
N THR A 91 6.74 -10.16 2.96
CA THR A 91 6.61 -11.58 2.59
C THR A 91 5.23 -12.18 2.87
N SER A 92 4.30 -11.41 3.43
CA SER A 92 2.96 -11.87 3.81
C SER A 92 1.90 -10.81 3.50
N PRO A 93 0.63 -11.19 3.36
CA PRO A 93 -0.44 -10.22 3.11
C PRO A 93 -0.51 -9.11 4.16
N CYS A 94 -0.61 -7.86 3.72
CA CYS A 94 -0.78 -6.69 4.57
C CYS A 94 -1.49 -5.54 3.84
N VAL A 95 -2.11 -4.62 4.59
CA VAL A 95 -2.48 -3.30 4.05
C VAL A 95 -1.18 -2.54 3.79
N ILE A 96 -0.89 -2.25 2.52
CA ILE A 96 0.34 -1.55 2.12
C ILE A 96 0.11 -0.04 2.02
N ALA A 97 -1.11 0.40 1.74
CA ALA A 97 -1.47 1.81 1.78
C ALA A 97 -2.95 1.94 2.16
N SER A 98 -3.26 3.02 2.86
CA SER A 98 -4.63 3.46 3.13
C SER A 98 -4.72 4.98 3.00
N THR A 99 -5.88 5.49 2.58
CA THR A 99 -6.21 6.92 2.61
C THR A 99 -7.35 7.25 3.57
N GLU A 100 -7.76 6.30 4.43
CA GLU A 100 -8.66 6.60 5.55
C GLU A 100 -7.95 7.46 6.61
N TYR A 101 -8.70 8.37 7.25
CA TYR A 101 -8.19 9.38 8.20
C TYR A 101 -8.63 9.10 9.64
#